data_AF-A0A2P6WFC5-F1
#
_entry.id   AF-A0A2P6WFC5-F1
#
_cell.length_a   1.000
_cell.length_b   1.000
_cell.length_c   1.000
_cell.angle_alpha   90.00
_cell.angle_beta   90.00
_cell.angle_gamma   90.00
#
_symmetry.space_group_name_H-M   'P 1'
#
loop_
_entity.id
_entity.type
_entity.pdbx_description
1 polymer ?
#
loop_
_entity_poly.entity_id
_entity_poly.type
_entity_poly.pdbx_seq_one_letter_code
_entity_poly.pdbx_strand_id
1 'polypeptide(L)'
;MLWILTYLSGVLTVPLAQRLLGSIVSELRRKWEASIAARRIIDTQLDPLLKAADELQGKLRSLAEEDFGEFRALPSPITHRSDSVNLCSTIYLFAQFWGRLEILRRQSFHADLARNKSGKILLCFLRSLESRRVRLVDRAWQRAIGESVICDGTDIMQFKLFVEQYEASPQLRTWIDPLEQLLRDCRFRRTRQHVLQYGVIVHALIDTLDPKHLTTRERPAYPNKLSERAKRDLVGRAFGVYLPDVKNKEKYVGTRKRKT
;
A
#
# COMPACT_ATOMS: atom_id res chain seq x y z
N MET A 1 -42.13 12.03 -59.87
CA MET A 1 -40.66 11.80 -59.80
C MET A 1 -40.05 12.39 -58.51
N LEU A 2 -40.75 12.32 -57.35
CA LEU A 2 -40.28 12.88 -56.06
C LEU A 2 -40.17 11.82 -54.94
N TRP A 3 -40.78 10.63 -55.13
CA TRP A 3 -40.85 9.56 -54.13
C TRP A 3 -39.61 8.65 -54.06
N ILE A 4 -38.73 8.72 -55.05
CA ILE A 4 -37.52 7.89 -55.12
C ILE A 4 -36.37 8.48 -54.26
N LEU A 5 -36.33 9.81 -54.11
CA LEU A 5 -35.33 10.51 -53.31
C LEU A 5 -35.50 10.30 -51.80
N THR A 6 -36.75 10.19 -51.31
CA THR A 6 -37.06 9.90 -49.90
C THR A 6 -36.74 8.46 -49.49
N TYR A 7 -36.88 7.50 -50.41
CA TYR A 7 -36.51 6.10 -50.15
C TYR A 7 -34.99 5.90 -50.11
N LEU A 8 -34.24 6.58 -50.99
CA LEU A 8 -32.77 6.51 -51.02
C LEU A 8 -32.12 7.15 -49.80
N SER A 9 -32.70 8.22 -49.23
CA SER A 9 -32.21 8.81 -47.97
C SER A 9 -32.44 7.90 -46.75
N GLY A 10 -33.50 7.09 -46.74
CA GLY A 10 -33.80 6.17 -45.63
C GLY A 10 -32.90 4.93 -45.62
N VAL A 11 -32.52 4.42 -46.79
CA VAL A 11 -31.73 3.17 -46.92
C VAL A 11 -30.23 3.39 -46.64
N LEU A 12 -29.70 4.59 -46.86
CA LEU A 12 -28.28 4.90 -46.58
C LEU A 12 -28.02 5.43 -45.15
N THR A 13 -29.03 6.03 -44.50
CA THR A 13 -28.88 6.60 -43.14
C THR A 13 -29.02 5.54 -42.04
N VAL A 14 -29.88 4.54 -42.23
CA VAL A 14 -30.11 3.46 -41.25
C VAL A 14 -28.85 2.60 -40.97
N PRO A 15 -28.07 2.14 -41.98
CA PRO A 15 -26.87 1.33 -41.75
C PRO A 15 -25.74 2.10 -41.05
N LEU A 16 -25.62 3.40 -41.35
CA LEU A 16 -24.60 4.28 -40.78
C LEU A 16 -24.92 4.63 -39.32
N ALA A 17 -26.20 4.93 -39.03
CA ALA A 17 -26.68 5.11 -37.67
C ALA A 17 -26.54 3.82 -36.83
N GLN A 18 -26.83 2.64 -37.39
CA GLN A 18 -26.65 1.36 -36.70
C GLN A 18 -25.18 1.06 -36.39
N ARG A 19 -24.25 1.35 -37.31
CA ARG A 19 -22.81 1.17 -37.06
C ARG A 19 -22.27 2.13 -35.99
N LEU A 20 -22.68 3.39 -36.04
CA LEU A 20 -22.28 4.40 -35.05
C LEU A 20 -22.85 4.08 -33.67
N LEU A 21 -24.14 3.75 -33.58
CA LEU A 21 -24.78 3.31 -32.34
C LEU A 21 -24.15 2.01 -31.81
N GLY A 22 -23.86 1.04 -32.68
CA GLY A 22 -23.17 -0.20 -32.31
C GLY A 22 -21.76 0.03 -31.76
N SER A 23 -21.00 0.95 -32.38
CA SER A 23 -19.68 1.35 -31.89
C SER A 23 -19.76 2.05 -30.52
N ILE A 24 -20.71 2.96 -30.34
CA ILE A 24 -20.91 3.68 -29.08
C ILE A 24 -21.36 2.72 -27.97
N VAL A 25 -22.32 1.83 -28.27
CA VAL A 25 -22.85 0.84 -27.32
C VAL A 25 -21.77 -0.19 -26.95
N SER A 26 -20.98 -0.67 -27.92
CA SER A 26 -19.87 -1.59 -27.63
C SER A 26 -18.77 -0.94 -26.79
N GLU A 27 -18.45 0.34 -27.02
CA GLU A 27 -17.54 1.08 -26.15
C GLU A 27 -18.10 1.30 -24.74
N LEU A 28 -19.38 1.65 -24.62
CA LEU A 28 -20.07 1.79 -23.34
C LEU A 28 -20.08 0.47 -22.57
N ARG A 29 -20.44 -0.62 -23.25
CA ARG A 29 -20.44 -1.98 -22.68
C ARG A 29 -19.04 -2.39 -22.24
N ARG A 30 -18.03 -2.18 -23.08
CA ARG A 30 -16.61 -2.43 -22.72
C ARG A 30 -16.18 -1.59 -21.52
N LYS A 31 -16.59 -0.32 -21.44
CA LYS A 31 -16.31 0.56 -20.28
C LYS A 31 -16.98 0.05 -19.00
N TRP A 32 -18.22 -0.43 -19.11
CA TRP A 32 -18.97 -1.03 -18.01
C TRP A 32 -18.34 -2.34 -17.52
N GLU A 33 -18.07 -3.27 -18.43
CA GLU A 33 -17.45 -4.56 -18.13
C GLU A 33 -16.07 -4.37 -17.47
N ALA A 34 -15.25 -3.45 -18.01
CA ALA A 34 -13.97 -3.08 -17.41
C ALA A 34 -14.14 -2.48 -15.99
N SER A 35 -15.17 -1.65 -15.76
CA SER A 35 -15.44 -1.11 -14.43
C SER A 35 -15.90 -2.17 -13.43
N ILE A 36 -16.65 -3.19 -13.87
CA ILE A 36 -17.09 -4.31 -13.03
C ILE A 36 -15.89 -5.19 -12.68
N ALA A 37 -15.04 -5.50 -13.66
CA ALA A 37 -13.79 -6.26 -13.43
C ALA A 37 -12.86 -5.53 -12.45
N ALA A 38 -12.70 -4.21 -12.60
CA ALA A 38 -11.91 -3.37 -11.69
C ALA A 38 -12.40 -3.46 -10.25
N ARG A 39 -13.72 -3.35 -10.04
CA ARG A 39 -14.33 -3.48 -8.71
C ARG A 39 -14.06 -4.85 -8.12
N ARG A 40 -14.26 -5.92 -8.89
CA ARG A 40 -14.03 -7.28 -8.41
C ARG A 40 -12.58 -7.53 -8.00
N ILE A 41 -11.60 -7.01 -8.75
CA ILE A 41 -10.17 -7.12 -8.39
C ILE A 41 -9.90 -6.35 -7.09
N ILE A 42 -10.39 -5.11 -6.98
CA ILE A 42 -10.26 -4.33 -5.74
C ILE A 42 -10.88 -5.11 -4.58
N ASP A 43 -12.12 -5.55 -4.69
CA ASP A 43 -12.83 -6.21 -3.59
C ASP A 43 -12.13 -7.51 -3.15
N THR A 44 -11.53 -8.23 -4.10
CA THR A 44 -10.81 -9.49 -3.82
C THR A 44 -9.44 -9.27 -3.20
N GLN A 45 -8.71 -8.22 -3.60
CA GLN A 45 -7.33 -7.98 -3.15
C GLN A 45 -7.21 -6.97 -2.02
N LEU A 46 -8.24 -6.15 -1.80
CA LEU A 46 -8.24 -5.10 -0.78
C LEU A 46 -8.25 -5.71 0.63
N ASP A 47 -9.06 -6.75 0.88
CA ASP A 47 -9.13 -7.39 2.20
C ASP A 47 -7.79 -8.03 2.62
N PRO A 48 -7.12 -8.87 1.79
CA PRO A 48 -5.79 -9.38 2.10
C PRO A 48 -4.73 -8.29 2.28
N LEU A 49 -4.80 -7.23 1.48
CA LEU A 49 -3.90 -6.09 1.60
C LEU A 49 -4.09 -5.35 2.94
N LEU A 50 -5.33 -5.09 3.31
CA LEU A 50 -5.68 -4.40 4.55
C LEU A 50 -5.30 -5.21 5.78
N LYS A 51 -5.45 -6.54 5.74
CA LYS A 51 -4.97 -7.44 6.82
C LYS A 51 -3.45 -7.35 6.99
N ALA A 52 -2.69 -7.47 5.90
CA ALA A 52 -1.23 -7.32 5.95
C ALA A 52 -0.80 -5.92 6.43
N ALA A 53 -1.54 -4.88 6.02
CA ALA A 53 -1.33 -3.52 6.50
C ALA A 53 -1.60 -3.38 8.00
N ASP A 54 -2.68 -3.97 8.53
CA ASP A 54 -3.03 -3.94 9.95
C ASP A 54 -2.01 -4.69 10.82
N GLU A 55 -1.54 -5.86 10.36
CA GLU A 55 -0.48 -6.60 11.05
C GLU A 55 0.82 -5.78 11.12
N LEU A 56 1.25 -5.22 9.98
CA LEU A 56 2.43 -4.35 9.93
C LEU A 56 2.26 -3.11 10.80
N GLN A 57 1.10 -2.44 10.71
CA GLN A 57 0.80 -1.26 11.53
C GLN A 57 0.83 -1.61 13.02
N GLY A 58 0.27 -2.76 13.39
CA GLY A 58 0.24 -3.25 14.76
C GLY A 58 1.64 -3.44 15.32
N LYS A 59 2.53 -4.10 14.56
CA LYS A 59 3.94 -4.24 14.95
C LYS A 59 4.66 -2.90 15.02
N LEU A 60 4.47 -2.01 14.03
CA LEU A 60 5.09 -0.69 14.03
C LEU A 60 4.64 0.18 15.21
N ARG A 61 3.38 0.05 15.64
CA ARG A 61 2.87 0.74 16.82
C ARG A 61 3.49 0.17 18.10
N SER A 62 3.53 -1.15 18.26
CA SER A 62 4.20 -1.78 19.42
C SER A 62 5.67 -1.35 19.50
N LEU A 63 6.40 -1.38 18.37
CA LEU A 63 7.76 -0.87 18.29
C LEU A 63 7.83 0.63 18.63
N ALA A 64 6.86 1.45 18.21
CA ALA A 64 6.82 2.87 18.57
C ALA A 64 6.63 3.09 20.07
N GLU A 65 5.75 2.32 20.70
CA GLU A 65 5.46 2.39 22.14
C GLU A 65 6.72 2.08 22.96
N GLU A 66 7.47 1.05 22.57
CA GLU A 66 8.75 0.62 23.16
C GLU A 66 9.97 1.38 22.62
N ASP A 67 9.76 2.42 21.82
CA ASP A 67 10.81 3.23 21.19
C ASP A 67 11.84 2.40 20.38
N PHE A 68 11.42 1.27 19.80
CA PHE A 68 12.24 0.33 19.03
C PHE A 68 13.34 -0.32 19.90
N GLY A 69 13.07 -0.52 21.20
CA GLY A 69 13.98 -1.18 22.14
C GLY A 69 14.52 -2.51 21.59
N GLU A 70 13.66 -3.31 20.97
CA GLU A 70 13.99 -4.59 20.33
C GLU A 70 15.16 -4.53 19.33
N PHE A 71 15.36 -3.40 18.63
CA PHE A 71 16.43 -3.27 17.62
C PHE A 71 17.64 -2.47 18.11
N ARG A 72 17.59 -1.95 19.35
CA ARG A 72 18.67 -1.13 19.93
C ARG A 72 19.73 -1.94 20.66
N ALA A 73 19.38 -3.13 21.14
CA ALA A 73 20.28 -3.95 21.92
C ALA A 73 21.50 -4.36 21.08
N LEU A 74 22.69 -4.21 21.66
CA LEU A 74 23.88 -4.87 21.13
C LEU A 74 23.67 -6.39 21.28
N PRO A 75 24.03 -7.19 20.27
CA PRO A 75 23.85 -8.64 20.34
C PRO A 75 24.59 -9.20 21.56
N SER A 76 23.83 -9.59 22.59
CA SER A 76 24.34 -10.40 23.69
C SER A 76 24.20 -11.88 23.30
N PRO A 77 25.17 -12.75 23.63
CA PRO A 77 25.14 -14.16 23.22
C PRO A 77 23.88 -14.92 23.70
N ILE A 78 23.20 -14.44 24.76
CA ILE A 78 21.98 -15.06 25.31
C ILE A 78 20.70 -14.53 24.63
N THR A 79 20.64 -13.25 24.22
CA THR A 79 19.47 -12.66 23.54
C THR A 79 19.49 -12.84 22.02
N HIS A 80 20.62 -13.28 21.46
CA HIS A 80 20.86 -13.37 20.02
C HIS A 80 19.78 -14.13 19.25
N ARG A 81 19.18 -15.17 19.85
CA ARG A 81 18.13 -15.98 19.20
C ARG A 81 16.76 -15.30 19.21
N SER A 82 16.35 -14.69 20.32
CA SER A 82 15.06 -13.99 20.42
C SER A 82 15.05 -12.69 19.61
N ASP A 83 16.14 -11.92 19.65
CA ASP A 83 16.28 -10.68 18.89
C ASP A 83 16.25 -10.95 17.38
N SER A 84 16.86 -12.07 16.95
CA SER A 84 16.81 -12.54 15.56
C SER A 84 15.40 -12.92 15.13
N VAL A 85 14.59 -13.55 15.99
CA VAL A 85 13.20 -13.92 15.66
C VAL A 85 12.31 -12.68 15.55
N ASN A 86 12.43 -11.71 16.46
CA ASN A 86 11.65 -10.47 16.43
C ASN A 86 11.98 -9.61 15.19
N LEU A 87 13.25 -9.52 14.85
CA LEU A 87 13.70 -8.85 13.64
C LEU A 87 13.19 -9.56 12.38
N CYS A 88 13.36 -10.88 12.29
CA CYS A 88 12.89 -11.67 11.16
C CYS A 88 11.37 -11.59 11.00
N SER A 89 10.62 -11.64 12.10
CA SER A 89 9.16 -11.44 12.11
C SER A 89 8.79 -10.06 11.58
N THR A 90 9.49 -9.00 12.00
CA THR A 90 9.23 -7.64 11.51
C THR A 90 9.54 -7.51 10.02
N ILE A 91 10.66 -8.05 9.55
CA ILE A 91 11.04 -8.10 8.14
C ILE A 91 9.96 -8.83 7.33
N TYR A 92 9.48 -9.98 7.83
CA TYR A 92 8.42 -10.74 7.18
C TYR A 92 7.13 -9.93 7.05
N LEU A 93 6.71 -9.16 8.06
CA LEU A 93 5.51 -8.31 7.96
C LEU A 93 5.66 -7.21 6.89
N PHE A 94 6.85 -6.63 6.76
CA PHE A 94 7.14 -5.71 5.65
C PHE A 94 7.08 -6.43 4.29
N ALA A 95 7.71 -7.60 4.19
CA ALA A 95 7.72 -8.38 2.97
C ALA A 95 6.31 -8.82 2.57
N GLN A 96 5.51 -9.32 3.51
CA GLN A 96 4.11 -9.69 3.32
C GLN A 96 3.27 -8.51 2.83
N PHE A 97 3.38 -7.34 3.48
CA PHE A 97 2.70 -6.13 3.05
C PHE A 97 3.10 -5.74 1.62
N TRP A 98 4.40 -5.68 1.33
CA TRP A 98 4.89 -5.33 -0.02
C TRP A 98 4.53 -6.38 -1.08
N GLY A 99 4.50 -7.66 -0.72
CA GLY A 99 4.04 -8.75 -1.58
C GLY A 99 2.57 -8.57 -1.95
N ARG A 100 1.72 -8.17 -1.01
CA ARG A 100 0.32 -7.82 -1.31
C ARG A 100 0.20 -6.60 -2.23
N LEU A 101 1.06 -5.59 -2.08
CA LEU A 101 1.12 -4.47 -3.05
C LEU A 101 1.53 -4.95 -4.45
N GLU A 102 2.44 -5.91 -4.53
CA GLU A 102 2.92 -6.47 -5.79
C GLU A 102 1.86 -7.35 -6.48
N ILE A 103 1.17 -8.21 -5.74
CA ILE A 103 0.03 -8.97 -6.27
C ILE A 103 -1.03 -8.01 -6.82
N LEU A 104 -1.38 -6.98 -6.05
CA LEU A 104 -2.29 -5.95 -6.51
C LEU A 104 -1.78 -5.31 -7.81
N ARG A 105 -0.48 -4.99 -7.92
CA ARG A 105 0.09 -4.40 -9.14
C ARG A 105 0.03 -5.34 -10.34
N ARG A 106 0.34 -6.62 -10.16
CA ARG A 106 0.32 -7.65 -11.22
C ARG A 106 -1.09 -7.89 -11.75
N GLN A 107 -2.08 -7.88 -10.86
CA GLN A 107 -3.48 -8.16 -11.21
C GLN A 107 -4.25 -6.92 -11.66
N SER A 108 -3.80 -5.74 -11.27
CA SER A 108 -4.52 -4.51 -11.58
C SER A 108 -4.09 -3.93 -12.92
N PHE A 109 -4.98 -3.93 -13.89
CA PHE A 109 -4.85 -3.02 -15.02
C PHE A 109 -4.94 -1.59 -14.50
N HIS A 110 -3.82 -0.85 -14.47
CA HIS A 110 -3.75 0.50 -13.89
C HIS A 110 -4.82 1.47 -14.44
N ALA A 111 -5.25 1.26 -15.70
CA ALA A 111 -6.32 2.02 -16.33
C ALA A 111 -7.71 1.79 -15.71
N ASP A 112 -7.93 0.62 -15.11
CA ASP A 112 -9.22 0.19 -14.55
C ASP A 112 -9.36 0.58 -13.07
N LEU A 113 -8.28 0.44 -12.28
CA LEU A 113 -8.22 0.96 -10.90
C LEU A 113 -8.52 2.47 -10.83
N ALA A 114 -8.00 3.23 -11.80
CA ALA A 114 -8.15 4.68 -11.84
C ALA A 114 -9.60 5.15 -12.05
N ARG A 115 -10.50 4.27 -12.51
CA ARG A 115 -11.92 4.59 -12.76
C ARG A 115 -12.77 4.55 -11.49
N ASN A 116 -12.33 3.84 -10.45
CA ASN A 116 -13.03 3.77 -9.16
C ASN A 116 -12.37 4.74 -8.16
N LYS A 117 -13.18 5.45 -7.37
CA LYS A 117 -12.70 6.34 -6.29
C LYS A 117 -11.79 5.61 -5.31
N SER A 118 -12.17 4.43 -4.83
CA SER A 118 -11.34 3.65 -3.89
C SER A 118 -10.03 3.19 -4.54
N GLY A 119 -10.08 2.79 -5.82
CA GLY A 119 -8.89 2.45 -6.60
C GLY A 119 -7.94 3.64 -6.81
N LYS A 120 -8.49 4.83 -7.09
CA LYS A 120 -7.70 6.07 -7.18
C LYS A 120 -7.02 6.42 -5.85
N ILE A 121 -7.74 6.32 -4.73
CA ILE A 121 -7.19 6.55 -3.40
C ILE A 121 -6.06 5.55 -3.12
N LEU A 122 -6.30 4.26 -3.37
CA LEU A 122 -5.29 3.21 -3.21
C LEU A 122 -4.04 3.50 -4.05
N LEU A 123 -4.19 3.88 -5.32
CA LEU A 123 -3.07 4.29 -6.18
C LEU A 123 -2.30 5.50 -5.62
N CYS A 124 -2.98 6.48 -5.00
CA CYS A 124 -2.31 7.59 -4.32
C CYS A 124 -1.46 7.12 -3.13
N PHE A 125 -1.97 6.16 -2.33
CA PHE A 125 -1.19 5.53 -1.27
C PHE A 125 0.02 4.75 -1.79
N LEU A 126 -0.14 3.94 -2.84
CA LEU A 126 0.99 3.24 -3.46
C LEU A 126 2.09 4.21 -3.91
N ARG A 127 1.69 5.28 -4.60
CA ARG A 127 2.62 6.33 -5.05
C ARG A 127 3.30 7.04 -3.88
N SER A 128 2.57 7.29 -2.81
CA SER A 128 3.11 7.90 -1.58
C SER A 128 4.18 7.02 -0.96
N LEU A 129 3.86 5.74 -0.71
CA LEU A 129 4.74 4.75 -0.08
C LEU A 129 6.01 4.49 -0.89
N GLU A 130 5.92 4.52 -2.22
CA GLU A 130 7.07 4.34 -3.12
C GLU A 130 7.88 5.62 -3.37
N SER A 131 7.39 6.78 -2.92
CA SER A 131 8.07 8.06 -3.15
C SER A 131 9.41 8.10 -2.43
N ARG A 132 10.43 8.72 -3.03
CA ARG A 132 11.79 8.79 -2.46
C ARG A 132 11.84 9.39 -1.04
N ARG A 133 10.85 10.19 -0.67
CA ARG A 133 10.77 10.89 0.62
C ARG A 133 10.05 10.09 1.71
N VAL A 134 9.39 8.98 1.36
CA VAL A 134 8.59 8.15 2.27
C VAL A 134 9.11 6.71 2.31
N ARG A 135 9.55 6.17 1.16
CA ARG A 135 10.01 4.78 1.04
C ARG A 135 11.13 4.51 2.04
N LEU A 136 11.07 3.36 2.71
CA LEU A 136 12.10 2.95 3.67
C LEU A 136 13.38 2.54 2.96
N VAL A 137 13.24 1.72 1.93
CA VAL A 137 14.34 1.25 1.08
C VAL A 137 14.12 1.70 -0.36
N ASP A 138 15.12 1.52 -1.20
CA ASP A 138 15.00 1.79 -2.63
C ASP A 138 13.90 0.93 -3.28
N ARG A 139 13.24 1.45 -4.32
CA ARG A 139 12.04 0.82 -4.91
C ARG A 139 12.34 -0.59 -5.43
N ALA A 140 13.54 -0.81 -5.98
CA ALA A 140 13.96 -2.11 -6.47
C ALA A 140 14.04 -3.14 -5.33
N TRP A 141 14.64 -2.78 -4.19
CA TRP A 141 14.68 -3.63 -2.99
C TRP A 141 13.30 -3.88 -2.42
N GLN A 142 12.45 -2.84 -2.32
CA GLN A 142 11.08 -2.99 -1.85
C GLN A 142 10.30 -4.03 -2.67
N ARG A 143 10.45 -3.99 -4.00
CA ARG A 143 9.84 -4.97 -4.91
C ARG A 143 10.47 -6.34 -4.75
N ALA A 144 11.80 -6.47 -4.80
CA ALA A 144 12.48 -7.75 -4.66
C ALA A 144 12.09 -8.47 -3.35
N ILE A 145 12.03 -7.73 -2.24
CA ILE A 145 11.58 -8.26 -0.95
C ILE A 145 10.11 -8.68 -1.01
N GLY A 146 9.21 -7.85 -1.54
CA GLY A 146 7.80 -8.22 -1.71
C GLY A 146 7.58 -9.43 -2.64
N GLU A 147 8.35 -9.53 -3.72
CA GLU A 147 8.29 -10.64 -4.67
C GLU A 147 8.82 -11.95 -4.07
N SER A 148 9.83 -11.86 -3.21
CA SER A 148 10.43 -13.03 -2.58
C SER A 148 9.45 -13.83 -1.72
N VAL A 149 8.35 -13.22 -1.25
CA VAL A 149 7.34 -13.87 -0.42
C VAL A 149 6.10 -14.34 -1.17
N ILE A 150 6.02 -14.14 -2.50
CA ILE A 150 4.85 -14.54 -3.29
C ILE A 150 4.98 -16.01 -3.72
N CYS A 151 3.99 -16.82 -3.37
CA CYS A 151 3.79 -18.20 -3.84
C CYS A 151 2.65 -18.24 -4.86
N ASP A 152 2.76 -19.14 -5.85
CA ASP A 152 1.67 -19.52 -6.76
C ASP A 152 0.84 -18.35 -7.31
N GLY A 153 1.53 -17.28 -7.70
CA GLY A 153 0.96 -16.09 -8.33
C GLY A 153 0.25 -15.11 -7.40
N THR A 154 -0.49 -15.57 -6.38
CA THR A 154 -1.36 -14.70 -5.55
C THR A 154 -1.28 -14.94 -4.05
N ASP A 155 -0.59 -16.00 -3.62
CA ASP A 155 -0.48 -16.34 -2.21
C ASP A 155 0.80 -15.77 -1.63
N ILE A 156 0.80 -15.56 -0.31
CA ILE A 156 1.99 -15.13 0.41
C ILE A 156 2.46 -16.32 1.24
N MET A 157 3.74 -16.63 1.14
CA MET A 157 4.36 -17.69 1.92
C MET A 157 4.15 -17.47 3.41
N GLN A 158 4.01 -18.55 4.17
CA GLN A 158 3.88 -18.47 5.61
C GLN A 158 5.21 -18.07 6.27
N PHE A 159 5.14 -17.45 7.46
CA PHE A 159 6.31 -17.00 8.20
C PHE A 159 7.37 -18.09 8.40
N LYS A 160 6.97 -19.32 8.76
CA LYS A 160 7.90 -20.43 8.94
C LYS A 160 8.73 -20.69 7.67
N LEU A 161 8.06 -20.77 6.53
CA LEU A 161 8.73 -21.01 5.24
C LEU A 161 9.64 -19.83 4.86
N PHE A 162 9.21 -18.59 5.14
CA PHE A 162 10.05 -17.42 4.96
C PHE A 162 11.36 -17.50 5.77
N VAL A 163 11.28 -17.90 7.05
CA VAL A 163 12.47 -18.06 7.90
C VAL A 163 13.38 -19.14 7.32
N GLU A 164 12.84 -20.29 6.94
CA GLU A 164 13.61 -21.39 6.33
C GLU A 164 14.33 -20.92 5.06
N GLN A 165 13.65 -20.17 4.19
CA GLN A 165 14.27 -19.63 2.97
C GLN A 165 15.31 -18.54 3.25
N TYR A 166 15.02 -17.63 4.18
CA TYR A 166 15.96 -16.58 4.59
C TYR A 166 17.24 -17.18 5.18
N GLU A 167 17.10 -18.26 5.95
CA GLU A 167 18.25 -18.97 6.52
C GLU A 167 19.06 -19.72 5.44
N ALA A 168 18.37 -20.39 4.52
CA ALA A 168 18.99 -21.25 3.50
C ALA A 168 19.55 -20.50 2.27
N SER A 169 19.04 -19.31 1.93
CA SER A 169 19.39 -18.59 0.71
C SER A 169 20.23 -17.34 0.96
N PRO A 170 21.55 -17.36 0.66
CA PRO A 170 22.40 -16.17 0.75
C PRO A 170 21.90 -15.03 -0.13
N GLN A 171 21.33 -15.34 -1.30
CA GLN A 171 20.81 -14.34 -2.22
C GLN A 171 19.61 -13.59 -1.62
N LEU A 172 18.70 -14.30 -0.94
CA LEU A 172 17.56 -13.67 -0.26
C LEU A 172 18.03 -12.73 0.87
N ARG A 173 19.07 -13.12 1.61
CA ARG A 173 19.69 -12.25 2.63
C ARG A 173 20.20 -10.95 2.02
N THR A 174 20.87 -11.00 0.87
CA THR A 174 21.31 -9.79 0.16
C THR A 174 20.15 -8.88 -0.23
N TRP A 175 19.00 -9.44 -0.64
CA TRP A 175 17.81 -8.65 -0.94
C TRP A 175 17.17 -7.99 0.29
N ILE A 176 17.23 -8.65 1.44
CA ILE A 176 16.64 -8.20 2.70
C ILE A 176 17.55 -7.25 3.48
N ASP A 177 18.87 -7.35 3.31
CA ASP A 177 19.87 -6.61 4.07
C ASP A 177 19.59 -5.10 4.19
N PRO A 178 19.17 -4.36 3.13
CA PRO A 178 18.86 -2.94 3.26
C PRO A 178 17.73 -2.64 4.24
N LEU A 179 16.71 -3.51 4.32
CA LEU A 179 15.62 -3.36 5.28
C LEU A 179 16.08 -3.76 6.68
N GLU A 180 16.83 -4.85 6.81
CA GLU A 180 17.38 -5.29 8.08
C GLU A 180 18.26 -4.20 8.70
N GLN A 181 19.20 -3.64 7.93
CA GLN A 181 20.07 -2.56 8.36
C GLN A 181 19.28 -1.32 8.77
N LEU A 182 18.24 -0.96 8.02
CA LEU A 182 17.36 0.16 8.36
C LEU A 182 16.64 -0.04 9.70
N LEU A 183 16.17 -1.26 10.00
CA LEU A 183 15.53 -1.58 11.27
C LEU A 183 16.53 -1.52 12.43
N ARG A 184 17.74 -2.07 12.25
CA ARG A 184 18.84 -1.97 13.24
C ARG A 184 19.27 -0.51 13.49
N ASP A 185 19.22 0.32 12.45
CA ASP A 185 19.52 1.75 12.56
C ASP A 185 18.41 2.57 13.23
N CYS A 186 17.28 1.98 13.64
CA CYS A 186 16.25 2.65 14.42
C CYS A 186 16.72 3.07 15.83
N ARG A 187 17.92 2.69 16.26
CA ARG A 187 18.61 3.35 17.38
C ARG A 187 18.80 4.85 17.14
N PHE A 188 19.08 5.24 15.89
CA PHE A 188 19.23 6.63 15.51
C PHE A 188 17.87 7.30 15.32
N ARG A 189 17.72 8.49 15.93
CA ARG A 189 16.46 9.24 15.92
C ARG A 189 15.94 9.50 14.50
N ARG A 190 16.82 9.81 13.54
CA ARG A 190 16.42 10.13 12.16
C ARG A 190 15.76 8.93 11.48
N THR A 191 16.39 7.75 11.54
CA THR A 191 15.87 6.52 10.94
C THR A 191 14.58 6.09 11.61
N ARG A 192 14.54 6.12 12.95
CA ARG A 192 13.33 5.84 13.72
C ARG A 192 12.15 6.71 13.32
N GLN A 193 12.37 8.02 13.18
CA GLN A 193 11.32 8.95 12.76
C GLN A 193 10.85 8.66 11.33
N HIS A 194 11.73 8.22 10.44
CA HIS A 194 11.35 7.83 9.08
C HIS A 194 10.44 6.60 9.09
N VAL A 195 10.76 5.57 9.88
CA VAL A 195 9.92 4.38 10.04
C VAL A 195 8.56 4.72 10.67
N LEU A 196 8.54 5.59 11.67
CA LEU A 196 7.29 6.06 12.28
C LEU A 196 6.41 6.83 11.28
N GLN A 197 6.99 7.67 10.43
CA GLN A 197 6.24 8.36 9.37
C GLN A 197 5.65 7.37 8.36
N TYR A 198 6.42 6.36 7.97
CA TYR A 198 5.93 5.28 7.11
C TYR A 198 4.75 4.55 7.76
N GLY A 199 4.87 4.18 9.04
CA GLY A 199 3.80 3.55 9.80
C GLY A 199 2.54 4.40 9.91
N VAL A 200 2.68 5.72 10.05
CA VAL A 200 1.54 6.66 9.99
C VAL A 200 0.84 6.63 8.64
N ILE A 201 1.59 6.54 7.54
CA ILE A 201 1.00 6.48 6.20
C ILE A 201 0.27 5.15 5.98
N VAL A 202 0.82 4.04 6.48
CA VAL A 202 0.13 2.73 6.49
C VAL A 202 -1.15 2.78 7.34
N HIS A 203 -1.10 3.42 8.51
CA HIS A 203 -2.29 3.61 9.34
C HIS A 203 -3.36 4.45 8.61
N ALA A 204 -2.96 5.53 7.95
CA ALA A 204 -3.88 6.35 7.17
C ALA A 204 -4.46 5.59 5.96
N LEU A 205 -3.71 4.67 5.35
CA LEU A 205 -4.22 3.78 4.29
C LEU A 205 -5.38 2.94 4.83
N ILE A 206 -5.19 2.29 5.98
CA ILE A 206 -6.21 1.45 6.62
C ILE A 206 -7.47 2.27 6.89
N ASP A 207 -7.37 3.35 7.65
CA ASP A 207 -8.54 4.16 8.04
C ASP A 207 -9.28 4.78 6.83
N THR A 208 -8.56 5.02 5.72
CA THR A 208 -9.17 5.61 4.52
C THR A 208 -9.89 4.56 3.69
N LEU A 209 -9.34 3.35 3.58
CA LEU A 209 -9.89 2.28 2.75
C LEU A 209 -10.86 1.35 3.52
N ASP A 210 -10.76 1.31 4.85
CA ASP A 210 -11.65 0.58 5.77
C ASP A 210 -12.13 1.50 6.91
N PRO A 211 -12.89 2.56 6.62
CA PRO A 211 -13.29 3.56 7.61
C PRO A 211 -14.25 3.04 8.69
N LYS A 212 -14.83 1.85 8.47
CA LYS A 212 -15.71 1.17 9.43
C LYS A 212 -15.01 0.02 10.17
N HIS A 213 -13.73 -0.24 9.86
CA HIS A 213 -12.96 -1.33 10.45
C HIS A 213 -13.67 -2.68 10.36
N LEU A 214 -14.20 -3.02 9.18
CA LEU A 214 -14.85 -4.32 8.93
C LEU A 214 -13.82 -5.44 8.74
N THR A 215 -12.67 -5.11 8.17
CA THR A 215 -11.57 -6.04 7.91
C THR A 215 -10.48 -5.89 8.96
N THR A 216 -10.18 -4.64 9.33
CA THR A 216 -9.07 -4.27 10.20
C THR A 216 -9.55 -3.91 11.60
N ARG A 217 -8.63 -3.79 12.56
CA ARG A 217 -8.98 -3.33 13.90
C ARG A 217 -8.78 -1.82 14.01
N GLU A 218 -9.70 -1.13 14.67
CA GLU A 218 -9.48 0.27 15.02
C GLU A 218 -8.32 0.37 16.03
N ARG A 219 -7.36 1.25 15.73
CA ARG A 219 -6.19 1.47 16.59
C ARG A 219 -5.97 2.96 16.84
N PRO A 220 -5.59 3.38 18.06
CA PRO A 220 -5.09 4.72 18.27
C PRO A 220 -3.76 4.93 17.52
N ALA A 221 -3.52 6.17 17.09
CA ALA A 221 -2.25 6.59 16.53
C ALA A 221 -1.26 7.00 17.64
N TYR A 222 -0.01 7.26 17.26
CA TYR A 222 1.08 7.63 18.18
C TYR A 222 1.68 9.02 17.87
N PRO A 223 0.86 10.10 17.83
CA PRO A 223 1.35 11.45 17.47
C PRO A 223 2.41 11.99 18.44
N ASN A 224 2.43 11.50 19.68
CA ASN A 224 3.42 11.82 20.71
C ASN A 224 4.81 11.24 20.41
N LYS A 225 4.91 10.18 19.60
CA LYS A 225 6.19 9.57 19.18
C LYS A 225 6.83 10.28 17.99
N LEU A 226 6.09 11.17 17.32
CA LEU A 226 6.57 11.95 16.18
C LEU A 226 7.21 13.26 16.63
N SER A 227 8.36 13.57 16.03
CA SER A 227 8.99 14.89 16.13
C SER A 227 8.20 15.96 15.38
N GLU A 228 8.34 17.22 15.77
CA GLU A 228 7.69 18.34 15.07
C GLU A 228 8.11 18.46 13.60
N ARG A 229 9.33 18.05 13.26
CA ARG A 229 9.76 17.93 11.87
C ARG A 229 8.97 16.84 11.14
N ALA A 230 8.85 15.66 11.74
CA ALA A 230 8.12 14.55 11.14
C ALA A 230 6.63 14.87 10.93
N LYS A 231 5.99 15.53 11.90
CA LYS A 231 4.61 16.02 11.81
C LYS A 231 4.44 17.02 10.66
N ARG A 232 5.32 18.02 10.55
CA ARG A 232 5.29 18.99 9.44
C ARG A 232 5.44 18.31 8.08
N ASP A 233 6.33 17.33 7.99
CA ASP A 233 6.55 16.56 6.77
C ASP A 233 5.33 15.72 6.38
N LEU A 234 4.66 15.09 7.36
CA LEU A 234 3.41 14.36 7.13
C LEU A 234 2.30 15.29 6.66
N VAL A 235 2.08 16.42 7.35
CA VAL A 235 1.00 17.37 6.98
C VAL A 235 1.26 18.00 5.62
N GLY A 236 2.45 18.56 5.40
CA GLY A 236 2.76 19.34 4.21
C GLY A 236 2.96 18.48 2.96
N ARG A 237 3.62 17.32 3.10
CA ARG A 237 4.00 16.49 1.95
C ARG A 237 3.11 15.26 1.80
N ALA A 238 3.05 14.39 2.81
CA ALA A 238 2.29 13.14 2.68
C ALA A 238 0.79 13.43 2.51
N PHE A 239 0.16 14.10 3.48
CA PHE A 239 -1.27 14.40 3.47
C PHE A 239 -1.65 15.64 2.65
N GLY A 240 -0.69 16.51 2.36
CA GLY A 240 -0.91 17.72 1.56
C GLY A 240 -0.81 17.46 0.06
N VAL A 241 0.16 16.65 -0.36
CA VAL A 241 0.48 16.42 -1.79
C VAL A 241 0.01 15.05 -2.24
N TYR A 242 0.42 13.99 -1.54
CA TYR A 242 0.17 12.63 -2.01
C TYR A 242 -1.20 12.08 -1.61
N LEU A 243 -1.71 12.47 -0.44
CA LEU A 243 -2.88 11.86 0.20
C LEU A 243 -3.92 12.92 0.63
N PRO A 244 -4.45 13.70 -0.32
CA PRO A 244 -5.40 14.78 0.01
C PRO A 244 -6.71 14.25 0.61
N ASP A 245 -7.10 13.02 0.29
CA ASP A 245 -8.36 12.39 0.72
C ASP A 245 -8.37 11.93 2.19
N VAL A 246 -7.25 12.02 2.92
CA VAL A 246 -7.18 11.68 4.35
C VAL A 246 -7.92 12.74 5.17
N LYS A 247 -9.08 12.37 5.73
CA LYS A 247 -9.99 13.31 6.42
C LYS A 247 -9.52 13.69 7.84
N ASN A 248 -9.11 12.73 8.66
CA ASN A 248 -8.73 12.95 10.06
C ASN A 248 -7.21 13.02 10.24
N LYS A 249 -6.58 14.07 9.68
CA LYS A 249 -5.12 14.25 9.76
C LYS A 249 -4.65 14.41 11.21
N GLU A 250 -5.47 15.03 12.05
CA GLU A 250 -5.19 15.32 13.46
C GLU A 250 -5.01 14.05 14.30
N LYS A 251 -5.71 12.95 13.98
CA LYS A 251 -5.48 11.63 14.59
C LYS A 251 -3.99 11.27 14.54
N TYR A 252 -3.33 11.48 13.40
CA TYR A 252 -1.97 10.99 13.18
C TYR A 252 -0.87 11.93 13.66
N VAL A 253 -1.09 13.24 13.57
CA VAL A 253 -0.06 14.24 13.90
C VAL A 253 -0.30 14.96 15.24
N GLY A 254 -1.48 14.75 15.84
CA GLY A 254 -1.96 15.46 17.01
C GLY A 254 -2.46 16.87 16.69
N THR A 255 -3.21 17.46 17.61
CA THR A 255 -3.62 18.86 17.48
C THR A 255 -2.41 19.77 17.71
N ARG A 256 -2.20 20.73 16.81
CA ARG A 256 -1.23 21.81 17.03
C ARG A 256 -1.79 22.66 18.15
N LYS A 257 -1.29 22.52 19.39
CA LYS A 257 -1.48 23.56 20.40
C LYS A 257 -0.84 24.82 19.85
N ARG A 258 -1.64 25.76 19.33
CA ARG A 258 -1.17 27.13 19.06
C ARG A 258 -0.66 27.63 20.40
N LYS A 259 0.65 27.91 20.49
CA LYS A 259 1.17 28.75 21.56
C LYS A 259 0.55 30.13 21.32
N THR A 260 -0.52 30.42 22.03
CA THR A 260 -0.99 31.78 22.29
C THR A 260 0.06 32.50 23.12
#